data_AF-U7NK79-F1
#
_entry.id   AF-U7NK79-F1
#
_cell.length_a   1.000
_cell.length_b   1.000
_cell.length_c   1.000
_cell.angle_alpha   90.00
_cell.angle_beta   90.00
_cell.angle_gamma   90.00
#
_symmetry.space_group_name_H-M   'P 1'
#
loop_
_entity.id
_entity.type
_entity.pdbx_description
1 polymer ?
#
loop_
_entity_poly.entity_id
_entity_poly.type
_entity_poly.pdbx_seq_one_letter_code
_entity_poly.pdbx_strand_id
1 'polypeptide(L)'
;MLVHAGDSLGQGTLENIEELNDWLGTLPHRHKIVIAGNHDRAFQETPDLARQALTNAIYLENSGVEIEGIRFWGSPWTPTFMDWAFMLERGEPLYENWQGIPDNTDVLITLGPPHGIGDEVNLGFKCQNVGCVDLLHRIQQLSLKAHIFGHIHEGYGEYWLGSTRLINASTCTARYEPNNEPVVVEI
;
A
#
# COMPACT_ATOMS: atom_id res chain seq x y z
N MET A 1 -0.11 -16.51 -2.67
CA MET A 1 0.81 -15.34 -2.56
C MET A 1 0.36 -14.49 -1.39
N LEU A 2 1.25 -13.75 -0.74
CA LEU A 2 0.90 -12.70 0.22
C LEU A 2 1.22 -11.33 -0.39
N VAL A 3 0.36 -10.34 -0.16
CA VAL A 3 0.63 -8.93 -0.47
C VAL A 3 0.44 -8.13 0.83
N HIS A 4 1.45 -7.35 1.21
CA HIS A 4 1.38 -6.43 2.35
C HIS A 4 1.51 -4.98 1.86
N ALA A 5 0.48 -4.17 2.11
CA ALA A 5 0.33 -2.82 1.56
C ALA A 5 0.89 -1.72 2.47
N GLY A 6 2.05 -1.95 3.09
CA GLY A 6 2.73 -0.96 3.95
C GLY A 6 2.32 -0.96 5.42
N ASP A 7 2.92 -0.05 6.18
CA ASP A 7 2.78 0.13 7.64
C ASP A 7 3.07 -1.15 8.43
N SER A 8 4.20 -1.77 8.10
CA SER A 8 4.61 -3.04 8.70
C SER A 8 5.44 -2.85 9.98
N LEU A 9 5.99 -1.64 10.18
CA LEU A 9 6.96 -1.36 11.24
C LEU A 9 6.35 -0.48 12.33
N GLY A 10 6.41 -0.92 13.58
CA GLY A 10 5.88 -0.13 14.70
C GLY A 10 6.65 1.16 14.96
N GLN A 11 7.98 1.06 15.12
CA GLN A 11 8.86 2.21 15.34
C GLN A 11 9.58 2.66 14.06
N GLY A 12 9.41 1.93 12.95
CA GLY A 12 10.03 2.25 11.67
C GLY A 12 11.53 1.99 11.61
N THR A 13 12.08 1.07 12.42
CA THR A 13 13.52 0.80 12.51
C THR A 13 13.96 -0.38 11.65
N LEU A 14 15.27 -0.54 11.44
CA LEU A 14 15.84 -1.70 10.75
C LEU A 14 15.59 -3.01 11.51
N GLU A 15 15.60 -2.98 12.86
CA GLU A 15 15.26 -4.11 13.71
C GLU A 15 13.81 -4.58 13.46
N ASN A 16 12.86 -3.65 13.30
CA ASN A 16 11.49 -4.03 12.94
C ASN A 16 11.42 -4.68 11.55
N ILE A 17 12.31 -4.34 10.61
CA ILE A 17 12.36 -4.99 9.30
C ILE A 17 12.86 -6.43 9.43
N GLU A 18 13.85 -6.67 10.29
CA GLU A 18 14.35 -8.03 10.57
C GLU A 18 13.24 -8.88 11.22
N GLU A 19 12.50 -8.34 12.19
CA GLU A 19 11.34 -9.01 12.79
C GLU A 19 10.24 -9.33 11.77
N LEU A 20 9.89 -8.36 10.92
CA LEU A 20 8.96 -8.54 9.81
C LEU A 20 9.45 -9.65 8.86
N ASN A 21 10.72 -9.61 8.49
CA ASN A 21 11.35 -10.56 7.58
C ASN A 21 11.30 -11.99 8.15
N ASP A 22 11.61 -12.16 9.43
CA ASP A 22 11.56 -13.44 10.12
C ASP A 22 10.14 -14.00 10.14
N TRP A 23 9.16 -13.15 10.49
CA TRP A 23 7.74 -13.54 10.44
C TRP A 23 7.30 -13.95 9.02
N LEU A 24 7.64 -13.17 7.99
CA LEU A 24 7.35 -13.49 6.59
C LEU A 24 7.96 -14.85 6.16
N GLY A 25 9.14 -15.19 6.70
CA GLY A 25 9.81 -16.47 6.49
C GLY A 25 9.04 -17.67 7.04
N THR A 26 8.22 -17.47 8.08
CA THR A 26 7.39 -18.54 8.66
C THR A 26 6.15 -18.86 7.80
N LEU A 27 5.75 -17.95 6.91
CA LEU A 27 4.49 -18.08 6.17
C LEU A 27 4.63 -19.02 4.96
N PRO A 28 3.61 -19.87 4.70
CA PRO A 28 3.66 -20.91 3.67
C PRO A 28 3.55 -20.39 2.23
N HIS A 29 3.24 -19.11 2.05
CA HIS A 29 3.06 -18.50 0.74
C HIS A 29 4.38 -18.56 -0.07
N ARG A 30 4.32 -19.11 -1.29
CA ARG A 30 5.49 -19.20 -2.19
C ARG A 30 6.10 -17.83 -2.51
N HIS A 31 5.24 -16.85 -2.76
CA HIS A 31 5.60 -15.47 -3.08
C HIS A 31 4.99 -14.53 -2.05
N LYS A 32 5.76 -13.52 -1.65
CA LYS A 32 5.34 -12.42 -0.78
C LYS A 32 5.79 -11.11 -1.40
N ILE A 33 4.89 -10.13 -1.50
CA ILE A 33 5.17 -8.77 -1.95
C ILE A 33 4.92 -7.83 -0.78
N VAL A 34 5.84 -6.89 -0.57
CA VAL A 34 5.72 -5.84 0.45
C VAL A 34 5.99 -4.49 -0.23
N ILE A 35 5.18 -3.50 0.09
CA ILE A 35 5.54 -2.08 -0.07
C ILE A 35 5.72 -1.47 1.32
N ALA A 36 6.38 -0.32 1.40
CA ALA A 36 6.48 0.45 2.63
C ALA A 36 5.22 1.32 2.83
N GLY A 37 5.09 1.87 4.03
CA GLY A 37 4.11 2.85 4.43
C GLY A 37 4.70 4.00 5.25
N ASN A 38 3.84 4.85 5.80
CA ASN A 38 4.23 6.06 6.53
C ASN A 38 4.86 5.76 7.88
N HIS A 39 4.64 4.57 8.43
CA HIS A 39 5.33 4.08 9.62
C HIS A 39 6.68 3.39 9.34
N ASP A 40 7.03 3.21 8.07
CA ASP A 40 8.15 2.36 7.66
C ASP A 40 9.44 3.17 7.38
N ARG A 41 9.78 4.11 8.28
CA ARG A 41 10.86 5.11 8.11
C ARG A 41 12.20 4.54 7.64
N ALA A 42 12.63 3.38 8.14
CA ALA A 42 13.88 2.75 7.74
C ALA A 42 13.97 2.46 6.23
N PHE A 43 12.85 2.20 5.55
CA PHE A 43 12.84 2.04 4.10
C PHE A 43 13.14 3.34 3.36
N GLN A 44 12.80 4.51 3.92
CA GLN A 44 13.08 5.81 3.32
C GLN A 44 14.46 6.36 3.74
N GLU A 45 14.82 6.22 5.01
CA GLU A 45 16.05 6.81 5.58
C GLU A 45 17.29 5.95 5.30
N THR A 46 17.13 4.62 5.23
CA THR A 46 18.22 3.65 5.01
C THR A 46 17.84 2.58 3.97
N PRO A 47 17.45 2.96 2.74
CA PRO A 47 16.82 2.06 1.77
C PRO A 47 17.68 0.83 1.43
N ASP A 48 19.00 0.98 1.31
CA ASP A 48 19.89 -0.14 0.98
C ASP A 48 19.92 -1.20 2.09
N LEU A 49 19.98 -0.78 3.35
CA LEU A 49 19.97 -1.69 4.50
C LEU A 49 18.59 -2.34 4.67
N ALA A 50 17.53 -1.55 4.54
CA ALA A 50 16.15 -2.05 4.60
C ALA A 50 15.90 -3.15 3.55
N ARG A 51 16.33 -2.92 2.31
CA ARG A 51 16.21 -3.90 1.21
C ARG A 51 17.07 -5.13 1.42
N GLN A 52 18.26 -4.99 2.02
CA GLN A 52 19.12 -6.12 2.35
C GLN A 52 18.54 -6.99 3.49
N ALA A 53 17.86 -6.37 4.46
CA ALA A 53 17.23 -7.08 5.57
C ALA A 53 15.98 -7.87 5.15
N LEU A 54 15.18 -7.36 4.21
CA LEU A 54 13.95 -8.00 3.75
C LEU A 54 14.19 -9.08 2.67
N THR A 55 14.73 -10.23 3.08
CA THR A 55 15.09 -11.36 2.20
C THR A 55 13.94 -12.32 1.87
N ASN A 56 12.89 -12.36 2.69
CA ASN A 56 11.75 -13.29 2.55
C ASN A 56 10.58 -12.72 1.72
N ALA A 57 10.72 -11.52 1.16
CA ALA A 57 9.72 -10.89 0.31
C ALA A 57 10.35 -10.05 -0.80
N ILE A 58 9.55 -9.79 -1.85
CA ILE A 58 9.90 -8.85 -2.90
C ILE A 58 9.40 -7.47 -2.46
N TYR A 59 10.33 -6.56 -2.20
CA TYR A 59 10.02 -5.17 -1.88
C TYR A 59 9.81 -4.34 -3.15
N LEU A 60 8.67 -3.65 -3.24
CA LEU A 60 8.35 -2.73 -4.34
C LEU A 60 8.30 -1.27 -3.83
N GLU A 61 8.90 -0.37 -4.59
CA GLU A 61 8.88 1.07 -4.33
C GLU A 61 9.00 1.79 -5.66
N ASN A 62 7.88 2.29 -6.17
CA ASN A 62 7.75 2.81 -7.54
C ASN A 62 8.30 1.83 -8.59
N SER A 63 8.08 0.54 -8.36
CA SER A 63 8.64 -0.54 -9.16
C SER A 63 7.63 -1.68 -9.30
N GLY A 64 7.90 -2.58 -10.25
CA GLY A 64 7.03 -3.72 -10.52
C GLY A 64 7.77 -5.04 -10.62
N VAL A 65 7.00 -6.13 -10.52
CA VAL A 65 7.47 -7.50 -10.68
C VAL A 65 6.39 -8.32 -11.39
N GLU A 66 6.80 -9.22 -12.27
CA GLU A 66 5.91 -10.20 -12.87
C GLU A 66 6.07 -11.55 -12.15
N ILE A 67 4.96 -12.09 -11.65
CA ILE A 67 4.93 -13.38 -10.97
C ILE A 67 3.81 -14.21 -11.58
N GLU A 68 4.17 -15.38 -12.10
CA GLU A 68 3.22 -16.33 -12.69
C GLU A 68 2.30 -15.68 -13.76
N GLY A 69 2.84 -14.74 -14.54
CA GLY A 69 2.15 -14.03 -15.62
C GLY A 69 1.26 -12.87 -15.17
N ILE A 70 1.28 -12.50 -13.89
CA ILE A 70 0.58 -11.33 -13.34
C ILE A 70 1.60 -10.23 -13.03
N ARG A 71 1.35 -9.01 -13.53
CA ARG A 71 2.23 -7.85 -13.35
C ARG A 71 1.76 -7.00 -12.18
N PHE A 72 2.57 -6.96 -11.14
CA PHE A 72 2.38 -6.15 -9.95
C PHE A 72 3.19 -4.87 -10.05
N TRP A 73 2.63 -3.75 -9.59
CA TRP A 73 3.38 -2.51 -9.39
C TRP A 73 3.04 -1.92 -8.02
N GLY A 74 4.06 -1.46 -7.29
CA GLY A 74 3.93 -1.05 -5.90
C GLY A 74 4.52 0.33 -5.62
N SER A 75 3.85 1.14 -4.78
CA SER A 75 4.35 2.44 -4.35
C SER A 75 3.91 2.80 -2.91
N PRO A 76 4.83 3.29 -2.07
CA PRO A 76 4.50 3.66 -0.69
C PRO A 76 3.93 5.07 -0.54
N TRP A 77 3.97 5.90 -1.59
CA TRP A 77 3.70 7.34 -1.47
C TRP A 77 2.25 7.65 -1.13
N THR A 78 2.04 8.60 -0.24
CA THR A 78 0.72 9.14 0.13
C THR A 78 0.72 10.66 0.16
N PRO A 79 -0.46 11.30 0.12
CA PRO A 79 -0.55 12.74 0.36
C PRO A 79 0.00 13.12 1.74
N THR A 80 0.77 14.21 1.80
CA THR A 80 1.36 14.72 3.06
C THR A 80 0.33 14.82 4.19
N PHE A 81 0.68 14.22 5.32
CA PHE A 81 -0.02 14.29 6.60
C PHE A 81 0.99 14.17 7.74
N MET A 82 1.16 15.24 8.53
CA MET A 82 2.24 15.32 9.53
C MET A 82 3.63 15.09 8.89
N ASP A 83 4.63 14.80 9.72
CA ASP A 83 6.01 14.51 9.30
C ASP A 83 6.25 12.99 9.41
N TRP A 84 5.70 12.23 8.47
CA TRP A 84 5.87 10.77 8.37
C TRP A 84 6.56 10.36 7.07
N ALA A 85 6.92 9.08 6.97
CA ALA A 85 7.61 8.57 5.79
C ALA A 85 6.69 8.56 4.54
N PHE A 86 7.32 8.57 3.38
CA PHE A 86 6.70 8.39 2.06
C PHE A 86 5.52 9.34 1.80
N MET A 87 5.76 10.63 2.01
CA MET A 87 4.77 11.67 1.76
C MET A 87 5.20 12.62 0.64
N LEU A 88 4.22 12.96 -0.20
CA LEU A 88 4.33 13.97 -1.24
C LEU A 88 3.18 14.95 -1.15
N GLU A 89 3.46 16.20 -1.51
CA GLU A 89 2.44 17.22 -1.61
C GLU A 89 1.38 16.87 -2.66
N ARG A 90 0.13 17.25 -2.37
CA ARG A 90 -0.98 17.11 -3.32
C ARG A 90 -0.75 17.98 -4.55
N GLY A 91 -1.27 17.54 -5.69
CA GLY A 91 -1.07 18.21 -6.98
C GLY A 91 0.11 17.61 -7.74
N GLU A 92 0.94 18.48 -8.33
CA GLU A 92 2.00 18.09 -9.28
C GLU A 92 2.92 16.95 -8.76
N PRO A 93 3.43 16.96 -7.51
CA PRO A 93 4.34 15.90 -7.06
C PRO A 93 3.71 14.51 -7.04
N LEU A 94 2.49 14.40 -6.50
CA LEU A 94 1.74 13.14 -6.53
C LEU A 94 1.33 12.76 -7.94
N TYR A 95 0.86 13.73 -8.74
CA TYR A 95 0.51 13.49 -10.14
C TYR A 95 1.67 12.87 -10.92
N GLU A 96 2.87 13.45 -10.81
CA GLU A 96 4.09 12.95 -11.46
C GLU A 96 4.46 11.56 -10.96
N ASN A 97 4.40 11.31 -9.65
CA ASN A 97 4.66 9.98 -9.08
C ASN A 97 3.74 8.91 -9.69
N TRP A 98 2.44 9.21 -9.84
CA TRP A 98 1.47 8.28 -10.40
C TRP A 98 1.61 8.06 -11.91
N GLN A 99 2.25 8.97 -12.65
CA GLN A 99 2.60 8.71 -14.05
C GLN A 99 3.63 7.59 -14.20
N GLY A 100 4.36 7.23 -13.14
CA GLY A 100 5.30 6.11 -13.13
C GLY A 100 4.66 4.72 -13.20
N ILE A 101 3.35 4.60 -12.97
CA ILE A 101 2.63 3.33 -13.05
C ILE A 101 2.55 2.88 -14.52
N PRO A 102 3.05 1.70 -14.90
CA PRO A 102 2.92 1.19 -16.27
C PRO A 102 1.46 0.92 -16.65
N ASP A 103 1.08 1.25 -17.90
CA ASP A 103 -0.28 1.03 -18.44
C ASP A 103 -0.72 -0.45 -18.43
N ASN A 104 0.27 -1.34 -18.42
CA ASN A 104 0.07 -2.78 -18.45
C ASN A 104 0.08 -3.42 -17.05
N THR A 105 -0.04 -2.63 -15.98
CA THR A 105 -0.16 -3.16 -14.62
C THR A 105 -1.45 -3.97 -14.48
N ASP A 106 -1.38 -5.18 -13.91
CA ASP A 106 -2.57 -6.00 -13.62
C ASP A 106 -3.04 -5.77 -12.18
N VAL A 107 -2.10 -5.68 -11.24
CA VAL A 107 -2.38 -5.45 -9.81
C VAL A 107 -1.57 -4.27 -9.30
N LEU A 108 -2.25 -3.23 -8.86
CA LEU A 108 -1.65 -2.06 -8.25
C LEU A 108 -1.64 -2.21 -6.72
N ILE A 109 -0.53 -1.86 -6.08
CA ILE A 109 -0.38 -1.86 -4.63
C ILE A 109 0.07 -0.46 -4.19
N THR A 110 -0.73 0.24 -3.41
CA THR A 110 -0.35 1.54 -2.82
C THR A 110 -0.55 1.53 -1.33
N LEU A 111 0.18 2.35 -0.57
CA LEU A 111 -0.09 2.50 0.86
C LEU A 111 -1.51 3.07 1.07
N GLY A 112 -1.72 4.27 0.52
CA GLY A 112 -2.96 5.02 0.71
C GLY A 112 -4.01 4.75 -0.36
N PRO A 113 -5.28 5.08 -0.06
CA PRO A 113 -6.39 4.89 -0.98
C PRO A 113 -6.46 5.98 -2.07
N PRO A 114 -7.12 5.68 -3.21
CA PRO A 114 -7.60 6.70 -4.13
C PRO A 114 -8.74 7.50 -3.48
N HIS A 115 -8.94 8.75 -3.90
CA HIS A 115 -9.97 9.61 -3.32
C HIS A 115 -11.38 9.02 -3.47
N GLY A 116 -12.18 9.06 -2.41
CA GLY A 116 -13.58 8.64 -2.40
C GLY A 116 -13.83 7.13 -2.27
N ILE A 117 -12.79 6.31 -2.13
CA ILE A 117 -12.90 4.85 -2.05
C ILE A 117 -12.11 4.34 -0.85
N GLY A 118 -12.80 3.86 0.19
CA GLY A 118 -12.16 3.33 1.40
C GLY A 118 -11.26 4.34 2.12
N ASP A 119 -11.54 5.64 1.99
CA ASP A 119 -10.68 6.74 2.42
C ASP A 119 -11.38 7.76 3.33
N GLU A 120 -12.57 7.43 3.84
CA GLU A 120 -13.31 8.30 4.74
C GLU A 120 -12.77 8.21 6.16
N VAL A 121 -12.42 9.35 6.74
CA VAL A 121 -12.03 9.46 8.16
C VAL A 121 -13.03 10.30 8.94
N ASN A 122 -13.28 9.94 10.19
CA ASN A 122 -14.15 10.69 11.09
C ASN A 122 -13.33 11.72 11.90
N LEU A 123 -13.56 13.01 11.64
CA LEU A 123 -12.91 14.13 12.32
C LEU A 123 -13.81 14.73 13.42
N GLY A 124 -14.64 13.89 14.06
CA GLY A 124 -15.58 14.26 15.12
C GLY A 124 -16.91 14.75 14.57
N PHE A 125 -16.97 16.00 14.09
CA PHE A 125 -18.23 16.61 13.61
C PHE A 125 -18.47 16.44 12.10
N LYS A 126 -17.48 15.89 11.37
CA LYS A 126 -17.56 15.67 9.93
C LYS A 126 -16.74 14.46 9.52
N CYS A 127 -17.24 13.74 8.53
CA CYS A 127 -16.45 12.81 7.75
C CYS A 127 -15.75 13.54 6.61
N GLN A 128 -14.56 13.08 6.22
CA GLN A 128 -13.82 13.62 5.09
C GLN A 128 -13.09 12.51 4.34
N ASN A 129 -13.12 12.56 3.02
CA ASN A 129 -12.28 11.73 2.15
C ASN A 129 -10.85 12.29 2.10
N VAL A 130 -9.87 11.47 2.48
CA VAL A 130 -8.45 11.85 2.55
C VAL A 130 -7.58 11.17 1.50
N GLY A 131 -8.15 10.32 0.65
CA GLY A 131 -7.45 9.66 -0.44
C GLY A 131 -6.92 10.63 -1.49
N CYS A 132 -6.11 10.10 -2.41
CA CYS A 132 -5.44 10.90 -3.43
C CYS A 132 -6.31 11.03 -4.70
N VAL A 133 -6.59 12.28 -5.11
CA VAL A 133 -7.36 12.58 -6.33
C VAL A 133 -6.57 12.22 -7.59
N ASP A 134 -5.26 12.50 -7.61
CA ASP A 134 -4.39 12.18 -8.74
C ASP A 134 -4.25 10.66 -8.94
N LEU A 135 -4.22 9.90 -7.83
CA LEU A 135 -4.24 8.43 -7.89
C LEU A 135 -5.56 7.93 -8.48
N LEU A 136 -6.70 8.47 -8.05
CA LEU A 136 -8.00 8.13 -8.61
C LEU A 136 -8.03 8.36 -10.13
N HIS A 137 -7.57 9.53 -10.58
CA HIS A 137 -7.49 9.83 -12.01
C HIS A 137 -6.59 8.86 -12.77
N ARG A 138 -5.45 8.47 -12.19
CA ARG A 138 -4.55 7.53 -12.84
C ARG A 138 -5.16 6.14 -12.96
N ILE A 139 -5.75 5.59 -11.89
CA ILE A 139 -6.34 4.24 -11.93
C ILE A 139 -7.54 4.14 -12.89
N GLN A 140 -8.26 5.24 -13.14
CA GLN A 140 -9.34 5.28 -14.14
C GLN A 140 -8.84 5.11 -15.59
N GLN A 141 -7.55 5.33 -15.83
CA GLN A 141 -6.91 5.17 -17.15
C GLN A 141 -6.33 3.76 -17.34
N LEU A 142 -6.28 2.96 -16.28
CA LEU A 142 -5.66 1.63 -16.26
C LEU A 142 -6.73 0.55 -16.36
N SER A 143 -6.34 -0.61 -16.90
CA SER A 143 -7.16 -1.83 -16.94
C SER A 143 -6.73 -2.80 -15.84
N LEU A 144 -6.81 -2.35 -14.59
CA LEU A 144 -6.41 -3.15 -13.43
C LEU A 144 -7.39 -4.29 -13.17
N LYS A 145 -6.87 -5.45 -12.77
CA LYS A 145 -7.67 -6.53 -12.19
C LYS A 145 -7.97 -6.23 -10.72
N ALA A 146 -6.99 -5.69 -9.99
CA ALA A 146 -7.16 -5.29 -8.61
C ALA A 146 -6.28 -4.08 -8.24
N HIS A 147 -6.75 -3.28 -7.27
CA HIS A 147 -5.96 -2.27 -6.57
C HIS A 147 -6.03 -2.55 -5.06
N ILE A 148 -4.91 -2.87 -4.46
CA ILE A 148 -4.79 -3.21 -3.03
C ILE A 148 -4.12 -2.03 -2.31
N PHE A 149 -4.73 -1.58 -1.22
CA PHE A 149 -4.22 -0.51 -0.38
C PHE A 149 -4.61 -0.69 1.08
N GLY A 150 -4.22 0.25 1.95
CA GLY A 150 -4.53 0.25 3.37
C GLY A 150 -4.59 1.67 3.93
N HIS A 151 -3.83 1.89 5.01
CA HIS A 151 -3.61 3.17 5.70
C HIS A 151 -4.84 3.76 6.42
N ILE A 152 -5.99 3.85 5.75
CA ILE A 152 -7.23 4.35 6.35
C ILE A 152 -7.98 3.18 6.96
N HIS A 153 -7.77 2.95 8.26
CA HIS A 153 -8.27 1.78 8.98
C HIS A 153 -9.80 1.69 9.01
N GLU A 154 -10.49 2.84 9.11
CA GLU A 154 -11.95 2.94 9.04
C GLU A 154 -12.51 2.42 7.71
N GLY A 155 -11.70 2.50 6.66
CA GLY A 155 -12.09 2.15 5.29
C GLY A 155 -11.87 0.68 4.95
N TYR A 156 -11.50 -0.19 5.90
CA TYR A 156 -11.34 -1.63 5.64
C TYR A 156 -12.54 -2.20 4.88
N GLY A 157 -12.26 -2.92 3.79
CA GLY A 157 -13.29 -3.54 2.98
C GLY A 157 -12.99 -3.55 1.49
N GLU A 158 -14.01 -3.89 0.72
CA GLU A 158 -13.92 -4.05 -0.72
C GLU A 158 -14.86 -3.11 -1.47
N TYR A 159 -14.38 -2.60 -2.59
CA TYR A 159 -15.01 -1.58 -3.41
C TYR A 159 -14.83 -1.88 -4.90
N TRP A 160 -15.53 -1.14 -5.75
CA TRP A 160 -15.50 -1.30 -7.20
C TRP A 160 -15.40 0.04 -7.91
N LEU A 161 -14.53 0.10 -8.91
CA LEU A 161 -14.43 1.21 -9.86
C LEU A 161 -14.54 0.63 -11.27
N GLY A 162 -15.76 0.69 -11.84
CA GLY A 162 -16.07 -0.05 -13.05
C GLY A 162 -15.89 -1.56 -12.83
N SER A 163 -15.00 -2.20 -13.57
CA SER A 163 -14.64 -3.61 -13.42
C SER A 163 -13.46 -3.87 -12.49
N THR A 164 -12.77 -2.83 -12.03
CA THR A 164 -11.62 -2.97 -11.13
C THR A 164 -12.09 -3.20 -9.71
N ARG A 165 -11.59 -4.25 -9.06
CA ARG A 165 -11.81 -4.50 -7.63
C ARG A 165 -10.78 -3.72 -6.80
N LEU A 166 -11.23 -2.98 -5.81
CA LEU A 166 -10.39 -2.18 -4.92
C LEU A 166 -10.52 -2.71 -3.49
N ILE A 167 -9.40 -2.93 -2.81
CA ILE A 167 -9.38 -3.56 -1.50
C ILE A 167 -8.59 -2.68 -0.55
N ASN A 168 -9.26 -2.16 0.48
CA ASN A 168 -8.59 -1.64 1.66
C ASN A 168 -8.36 -2.82 2.62
N ALA A 169 -7.12 -3.30 2.68
CA ALA A 169 -6.69 -4.44 3.47
C ALA A 169 -6.11 -4.04 4.85
N SER A 170 -6.53 -2.89 5.40
CA SER A 170 -6.07 -2.46 6.73
C SER A 170 -6.40 -3.50 7.80
N THR A 171 -5.38 -4.19 8.32
CA THR A 171 -5.55 -5.21 9.36
C THR A 171 -5.92 -4.58 10.71
N CYS A 172 -5.37 -3.40 10.99
CA CYS A 172 -5.74 -2.63 12.16
C CYS A 172 -7.09 -1.92 11.98
N THR A 173 -7.89 -1.89 13.04
CA THR A 173 -9.12 -1.10 13.12
C THR A 173 -8.81 0.37 13.43
N ALA A 174 -9.82 1.24 13.40
CA ALA A 174 -9.72 2.63 13.83
C ALA A 174 -9.26 2.81 15.29
N ARG A 175 -9.28 1.73 16.09
CA ARG A 175 -8.76 1.70 17.47
C ARG A 175 -7.35 1.13 17.57
N TYR A 176 -6.68 0.92 16.44
CA TYR A 176 -5.34 0.31 16.33
C TYR A 176 -5.27 -1.12 16.85
N GLU A 177 -6.38 -1.86 16.75
CA GLU A 177 -6.44 -3.28 17.10
C GLU A 177 -6.35 -4.13 15.83
N PRO A 178 -5.46 -5.14 15.72
CA PRO A 178 -5.23 -5.94 14.51
C PRO A 178 -6.31 -7.04 14.34
N ASN A 179 -7.57 -6.62 14.23
CA ASN A 179 -8.74 -7.51 14.28
C ASN A 179 -9.40 -7.71 12.91
N ASN A 180 -9.07 -6.93 11.88
CA ASN A 180 -9.62 -7.14 10.55
C ASN A 180 -8.95 -8.36 9.91
N GLU A 181 -9.75 -9.23 9.30
CA GLU A 181 -9.24 -10.45 8.67
C GLU A 181 -8.46 -10.14 7.38
N PRO A 182 -7.46 -10.97 7.02
CA PRO A 182 -6.85 -10.88 5.71
C PRO A 182 -7.88 -11.10 4.59
N VAL A 183 -7.84 -10.25 3.55
CA VAL A 183 -8.74 -10.36 2.40
C VAL A 183 -8.17 -11.34 1.38
N VAL A 184 -8.97 -12.34 0.97
CA VAL A 184 -8.59 -13.31 -0.07
C VAL A 184 -9.18 -12.89 -1.42
N VAL A 185 -8.32 -12.85 -2.44
CA VAL A 185 -8.66 -12.38 -3.78
C VAL A 185 -8.23 -13.43 -4.80
N GLU A 186 -9.15 -13.78 -5.70
CA GLU A 186 -8.88 -14.57 -6.89
C GLU A 186 -8.81 -13.62 -8.11
N ILE A 187 -7.78 -13.80 -8.95
CA ILE A 187 -7.43 -12.90 -10.07
C ILE A 187 -7.28 -13.72 -11.37
#